data_AF-A0A661PU54-F1
#
_entry.id   AF-A0A661PU54-F1
#
_cell.length_a   1.000
_cell.length_b   1.000
_cell.length_c   1.000
_cell.angle_alpha   90.00
_cell.angle_beta   90.00
_cell.angle_gamma   90.00
#
_symmetry.space_group_name_H-M   'P 1'
#
loop_
_entity.id
_entity.type
_entity.pdbx_description
1 polymer ?
#
loop_
_entity_poly.entity_id
_entity_poly.type
_entity_poly.pdbx_seq_one_letter_code
_entity_poly.pdbx_strand_id
1 'polypeptide(L)'
;MKNSWPELAIVLVEPKLNKNVGAVARAMKNFNIGRLLLISPGCDHLSDPARALSCGADDLLERAEVFTDLDTALADFKLVVGTTARLGKYC
;
A
#
# COMPACT_ATOMS: atom_id res chain seq x y z
N MET A 1 -8.51 -5.86 14.38
CA MET A 1 -7.37 -6.75 14.13
C MET A 1 -6.17 -6.22 14.94
N LYS A 2 -5.46 -7.05 15.70
CA LYS A 2 -4.20 -6.62 16.34
C LYS A 2 -3.13 -6.58 15.25
N ASN A 3 -2.58 -5.42 14.91
CA ASN A 3 -1.49 -5.30 13.94
C ASN A 3 -0.19 -5.84 14.57
N SER A 4 0.43 -6.84 13.95
CA SER A 4 1.70 -7.39 14.45
C SER A 4 2.88 -6.46 14.16
N TRP A 5 2.72 -5.53 13.22
CA TRP A 5 3.77 -4.66 12.72
C TRP A 5 3.31 -3.19 12.74
N PRO A 6 3.14 -2.56 13.91
CA PRO A 6 2.65 -1.19 14.02
C PRO A 6 3.56 -0.16 13.34
N GLU A 7 4.86 -0.41 13.32
CA GLU A 7 5.89 0.47 12.75
C GLU A 7 6.12 0.24 11.24
N LEU A 8 5.50 -0.79 10.64
CA LEU A 8 5.70 -1.13 9.23
C LEU A 8 4.54 -0.61 8.38
N ALA A 9 4.87 0.08 7.30
CA ALA A 9 3.93 0.50 6.28
C ALA A 9 4.27 -0.13 4.92
N ILE A 10 3.25 -0.56 4.18
CA ILE A 10 3.39 -0.86 2.76
C ILE A 10 2.99 0.37 1.97
N VAL A 11 3.87 0.80 1.07
CA VAL A 11 3.69 2.03 0.27
C VAL A 11 3.55 1.65 -1.20
N LEU A 12 2.45 2.06 -1.83
CA LEU A 12 2.24 1.92 -3.26
C LEU A 12 2.35 3.30 -3.93
N VAL A 13 3.35 3.46 -4.78
CA VAL A 13 3.58 4.69 -5.55
C VAL A 13 2.90 4.57 -6.90
N GLU A 14 2.01 5.51 -7.21
CA GLU A 14 1.24 5.61 -8.44
C GLU A 14 0.60 4.29 -8.93
N PRO A 15 -0.10 3.53 -8.06
CA PRO A 15 -0.76 2.30 -8.49
C PRO A 15 -1.78 2.57 -9.60
N LYS A 16 -1.65 1.86 -10.72
CA LYS A 16 -2.49 2.06 -11.92
C LYS A 16 -3.74 1.19 -11.96
N LEU A 17 -3.70 0.01 -11.35
CA LEU A 17 -4.79 -0.96 -11.39
C LEU A 17 -5.37 -1.16 -10.00
N ASN A 18 -6.64 -0.84 -9.83
CA ASN A 18 -7.40 -1.02 -8.60
C ASN A 18 -7.33 -2.47 -8.08
N LYS A 19 -7.38 -3.46 -8.98
CA LYS A 19 -7.21 -4.89 -8.66
C LYS A 19 -5.88 -5.21 -7.97
N ASN A 20 -4.80 -4.50 -8.33
CA ASN A 20 -3.50 -4.71 -7.70
C ASN A 20 -3.50 -4.17 -6.26
N VAL A 21 -4.15 -3.04 -6.02
CA VAL A 21 -4.29 -2.49 -4.66
C VAL A 21 -5.08 -3.46 -3.77
N GLY A 22 -6.16 -4.03 -4.29
CA GLY A 22 -6.91 -5.10 -3.62
C GLY A 22 -6.04 -6.32 -3.31
N ALA A 23 -5.29 -6.82 -4.30
CA ALA A 23 -4.39 -7.98 -4.10
C ALA A 23 -3.29 -7.70 -3.06
N VAL A 24 -2.76 -6.48 -3.00
CA VAL A 24 -1.80 -6.05 -1.96
C VAL A 24 -2.47 -6.05 -0.59
N ALA A 25 -3.68 -5.48 -0.45
CA ALA A 25 -4.42 -5.50 0.81
C ALA A 25 -4.65 -6.93 1.32
N ARG A 26 -4.98 -7.86 0.41
CA ARG A 26 -5.10 -9.29 0.74
C ARG A 26 -3.78 -9.86 1.28
N ALA A 27 -2.66 -9.59 0.59
CA ALA A 27 -1.35 -10.06 1.02
C ALA A 27 -0.98 -9.50 2.39
N MET A 28 -1.17 -8.19 2.60
CA MET A 28 -0.93 -7.53 3.90
C MET A 28 -1.72 -8.20 5.03
N LYS A 29 -3.00 -8.52 4.80
CA LYS A 29 -3.84 -9.18 5.80
C LYS A 29 -3.34 -10.58 6.17
N ASN A 30 -2.86 -11.35 5.19
CA ASN A 30 -2.25 -12.67 5.44
C ASN A 30 -0.99 -12.59 6.33
N PHE A 31 -0.22 -11.50 6.21
CA PHE A 31 0.98 -11.27 7.03
C PHE A 31 0.71 -10.39 8.26
N ASN A 32 -0.56 -10.07 8.53
CA ASN A 32 -1.02 -9.28 9.66
C ASN A 32 -0.39 -7.87 9.72
N ILE A 33 -0.18 -7.27 8.55
CA ILE A 33 0.31 -5.88 8.37
C ILE A 33 -0.90 -4.95 8.23
N GLY A 34 -0.92 -3.89 9.03
CA GLY A 34 -2.11 -3.04 9.21
C GLY A 34 -2.09 -1.68 8.49
N ARG A 35 -0.95 -1.24 7.93
CA ARG A 35 -0.77 0.14 7.46
C ARG A 35 -0.42 0.19 5.97
N LEU A 36 -1.33 0.78 5.18
CA LEU A 36 -1.22 0.93 3.73
C LEU A 36 -1.18 2.42 3.38
N LEU A 37 -0.15 2.84 2.64
CA LEU A 37 -0.03 4.19 2.10
C LEU A 37 -0.13 4.14 0.58
N LEU A 38 -0.94 5.03 0.00
CA LEU A 38 -1.09 5.19 -1.44
C LEU A 38 -0.62 6.59 -1.84
N ILE A 39 0.36 6.66 -2.73
CA ILE A 39 0.92 7.93 -3.19
C ILE A 39 0.49 8.15 -4.62
N SER A 40 -0.22 9.25 -4.87
CA SER A 40 -0.79 9.61 -6.17
C SER A 40 -1.45 8.43 -6.91
N PRO A 41 -2.42 7.72 -6.28
CA PRO A 41 -3.05 6.57 -6.90
C PRO A 41 -3.75 6.96 -8.21
N GLY A 42 -3.32 6.35 -9.32
CA GLY A 42 -3.92 6.54 -10.64
C GLY A 42 -5.21 5.73 -10.85
N CYS A 43 -5.77 5.16 -9.78
CA CYS A 43 -6.98 4.36 -9.80
C CYS A 43 -7.77 4.52 -8.50
N ASP A 44 -9.06 4.19 -8.56
CA ASP A 44 -9.90 4.12 -7.36
C ASP A 44 -9.68 2.80 -6.61
N HIS A 45 -8.97 2.90 -5.47
CA HIS A 45 -8.68 1.78 -4.58
C HIS A 45 -9.90 1.28 -3.78
N LEU A 46 -11.01 2.02 -3.76
CA LEU A 46 -12.25 1.64 -3.07
C LEU A 46 -13.30 1.03 -4.02
N SER A 47 -12.99 0.96 -5.31
CA SER A 47 -13.87 0.40 -6.33
C SER A 47 -14.17 -1.09 -6.11
N ASP A 48 -15.30 -1.56 -6.64
CA ASP A 48 -15.71 -2.97 -6.53
C ASP A 48 -14.64 -3.97 -6.99
N PRO A 49 -13.87 -3.72 -8.08
CA PRO A 49 -12.79 -4.62 -8.46
C PRO A 49 -11.65 -4.68 -7.43
N ALA A 50 -11.36 -3.59 -6.71
CA ALA A 50 -10.37 -3.62 -5.63
C ALA A 50 -10.88 -4.43 -4.43
N ARG A 51 -12.13 -4.19 -4.02
CA ARG A 51 -12.80 -4.92 -2.93
C ARG A 51 -12.90 -6.42 -3.24
N ALA A 52 -13.27 -6.79 -4.46
CA ALA A 52 -13.33 -8.18 -4.90
C ALA A 52 -11.97 -8.90 -4.76
N LEU A 53 -10.86 -8.20 -5.02
CA LEU A 53 -9.51 -8.77 -4.94
C LEU A 53 -8.90 -8.68 -3.53
N SER A 54 -9.47 -7.86 -2.64
CA SER A 54 -9.07 -7.75 -1.23
C SER A 54 -9.36 -9.04 -0.45
N CYS A 55 -10.35 -9.82 -0.89
CA CYS A 55 -10.81 -11.04 -0.22
C CYS A 55 -11.07 -10.85 1.28
N GLY A 56 -11.83 -9.81 1.62
CA GLY A 56 -12.18 -9.49 3.01
C GLY A 56 -11.15 -8.64 3.72
N ALA A 57 -10.17 -8.07 3.00
CA ALA A 57 -9.22 -7.07 3.49
C ALA A 57 -9.69 -5.63 3.21
N ASP A 58 -11.00 -5.42 3.07
CA ASP A 58 -11.61 -4.13 2.74
C ASP A 58 -11.30 -3.06 3.80
N ASP A 59 -11.13 -3.48 5.06
CA ASP A 59 -10.74 -2.59 6.15
C ASP A 59 -9.38 -1.90 5.93
N LEU A 60 -8.45 -2.55 5.22
CA LEU A 60 -7.17 -1.95 4.85
C LEU A 60 -7.31 -0.95 3.69
N LEU A 61 -8.22 -1.20 2.76
CA LEU A 61 -8.50 -0.27 1.67
C LEU A 61 -9.17 1.00 2.22
N GLU A 62 -10.14 0.85 3.12
CA GLU A 62 -10.87 1.97 3.72
C GLU A 62 -10.02 2.82 4.66
N ARG A 63 -9.00 2.23 5.28
CA ARG A 63 -8.05 2.93 6.18
C ARG A 63 -6.76 3.35 5.48
N ALA A 64 -6.65 3.14 4.18
CA ALA A 64 -5.46 3.50 3.43
C ALA A 64 -5.23 5.02 3.51
N GLU A 65 -4.01 5.42 3.85
CA GLU A 65 -3.61 6.81 3.90
C GLU A 65 -3.20 7.24 2.48
N VAL A 66 -3.83 8.31 1.95
CA VAL A 66 -3.59 8.78 0.57
C VAL A 66 -2.80 10.09 0.59
N PHE A 67 -1.70 10.11 -0.16
CA PHE A 67 -0.79 11.25 -0.28
C PHE A 67 -0.62 11.67 -1.74
N THR A 68 -0.23 12.91 -1.97
CA THR A 68 0.05 13.47 -3.32
C THR A 68 1.48 13.26 -3.77
N ASP A 69 2.42 13.11 -2.84
CA ASP A 69 3.85 13.07 -3.13
C ASP A 69 4.59 12.18 -2.14
N LEU A 70 5.78 11.76 -2.56
CA LEU A 70 6.62 10.82 -1.83
C LEU A 70 7.23 11.46 -0.57
N ASP A 71 7.64 12.73 -0.66
CA ASP A 71 8.35 13.42 0.43
C ASP A 71 7.44 13.57 1.65
N THR A 72 6.20 14.01 1.45
CA THR A 72 5.22 14.14 2.53
C THR A 72 4.84 12.78 3.10
N ALA A 73 4.65 11.77 2.25
CA ALA A 73 4.26 10.43 2.69
C ALA A 73 5.36 9.73 3.51
N LEU A 74 6.63 10.04 3.24
CA LEU A 74 7.77 9.37 3.86
C LEU A 74 8.46 10.17 4.97
N ALA A 75 8.04 11.42 5.23
CA ALA A 75 8.70 12.34 6.15
C ALA A 75 8.97 11.76 7.55
N ASP A 76 8.05 10.93 8.06
CA ASP A 76 8.14 10.35 9.40
C ASP A 76 8.92 9.02 9.47
N PHE A 77 9.36 8.47 8.33
CA PHE A 77 10.05 7.18 8.28
C PHE A 77 11.56 7.33 8.42
N LYS A 78 12.13 6.64 9.41
CA LYS A 78 13.59 6.60 9.65
C LYS A 78 14.34 5.66 8.71
N LEU A 79 13.65 4.66 8.16
CA LEU A 79 14.18 3.69 7.22
C LEU A 79 13.17 3.49 6.09
N VAL A 80 13.65 3.65 4.86
CA VAL A 80 12.85 3.46 3.64
C VAL A 80 13.56 2.42 2.78
N VAL A 81 12.81 1.41 2.33
CA VAL A 81 13.32 0.34 1.46
C VAL A 81 12.53 0.35 0.16
N GLY A 82 13.21 0.65 -0.94
CA GLY A 82 12.64 0.58 -2.29
C GLY A 82 12.79 -0.81 -2.89
N THR A 83 11.70 -1.38 -3.43
CA THR A 83 11.74 -2.67 -4.14
C THR A 83 11.90 -2.46 -5.64
N THR A 84 12.87 -3.13 -6.26
CA THR A 84 13.07 -3.08 -7.72
C THR A 84 13.35 -4.48 -8.28
N ALA A 85 12.85 -4.76 -9.49
CA ALA A 85 13.12 -6.02 -10.19
C ALA A 85 14.53 -6.08 -10.80
N ARG A 86 15.17 -4.91 -10.99
CA ARG A 86 16.51 -4.76 -11.59
C ARG A 86 17.27 -3.67 -10.85
N LEU A 87 18.58 -3.79 -10.77
CA LEU A 87 19.41 -2.69 -10.28
C LEU A 87 19.25 -1.51 -11.24
N GLY A 88 18.77 -0.40 -10.69
CA GLY A 88 18.71 0.86 -11.40
C GLY A 88 20.12 1.45 -11.51
N LYS A 89 20.26 2.50 -12.32
CA LYS A 89 21.52 3.25 -12.45
C LYS A 89 22.06 3.81 -11.13
N TYR A 90 21.17 3.97 -10.15
CA TYR A 90 21.44 4.60 -8.86
C TYR A 90 21.32 3.61 -7.69
N CYS A 91 21.27 2.31 -7.99
CA CYS A 91 21.25 1.21 -7.02
C CYS A 91 22.64 0.58 -6.89
#